data_AF-G0TR39-F1
#
_entry.id   AF-G0TR39-F1
#
_cell.length_a   1.000
_cell.length_b   1.000
_cell.length_c   1.000
_cell.angle_alpha   90.00
_cell.angle_beta   90.00
_cell.angle_gamma   90.00
#
_symmetry.space_group_name_H-M   'P 1'
#
loop_
_entity.id
_entity.type
_entity.pdbx_description
1 polymer ?
#
loop_
_entity_poly.entity_id
_entity_poly.type
_entity_poly.pdbx_seq_one_letter_code
_entity_poly.pdbx_strand_id
1 'polypeptide(L)'
;MEKRNITSGNSYHLPSPVIGPSDAVKMCKFIVVTGGVCSSLGKGVTVSATGALLRAAGYRVCGIKIDPYINVDAGLMSPHEHGEVFVLEDGGEVDLDLGNYERWMSIRLQRDHNITTGKVFSTLIQKERQGGFLGKTVQIVPHFTNEVVDHIFNLSRKTVCSGEGPPEICMIELGGTVGDMESRAFVEALRRLRCIVGPTDFCMMHTTYLPVFGGSQKTKPTQHSTQALLSMGLQPDMLICRSESPLVPEVREKLSNQCGVKACDIFGAPNVDSLYEIPVRFSREGLVERLIHKLQLDIRPPAMQVPNCSMYEQYSKILRDMSNPVVRIAFVGKYVRGEGDAYFSVLQSFEHCMISLSVRLDYLYVDSEELVGPNSEQIRKSILECDGIFVPGGFGGRGVEGMRIAVELARTHNIPYLGVCLGMQIA
;
A
#
# COMPACT_ATOMS: atom_id res chain seq x y z
N MET A 1 10.41 11.31 42.86
CA MET A 1 9.02 11.79 42.68
C MET A 1 9.09 13.21 42.14
N GLU A 2 9.14 13.36 40.82
CA GLU A 2 9.11 14.68 40.18
C GLU A 2 7.70 15.27 40.29
N LYS A 3 7.64 16.56 40.62
CA LYS A 3 6.39 17.32 40.82
C LYS A 3 5.59 17.34 39.51
N ARG A 4 4.41 16.71 39.52
CA ARG A 4 3.43 16.80 38.43
C ARG A 4 2.71 18.15 38.53
N ASN A 5 2.95 19.05 37.58
CA ASN A 5 2.18 20.28 37.43
C ASN A 5 0.78 19.93 36.88
N ILE A 6 -0.25 20.13 37.70
CA ILE A 6 -1.65 19.97 37.29
C ILE A 6 -2.17 21.37 36.96
N THR A 7 -2.25 21.72 35.69
CA THR A 7 -2.94 22.93 35.23
C THR A 7 -4.43 22.65 35.05
N SER A 8 -5.29 23.47 35.64
CA SER A 8 -6.75 23.34 35.56
C SER A 8 -7.30 24.11 34.36
N GLY A 9 -7.69 23.40 33.30
CA GLY A 9 -8.37 23.95 32.11
C GLY A 9 -9.71 23.25 31.84
N ASN A 10 -10.68 23.98 31.29
CA ASN A 10 -12.05 23.53 31.00
C ASN A 10 -12.12 22.19 30.25
N SER A 11 -13.05 21.32 30.63
CA SER A 11 -13.04 19.87 30.40
C SER A 11 -13.66 19.33 29.12
N TYR A 12 -14.33 20.17 28.34
CA TYR A 12 -14.95 19.77 27.07
C TYR A 12 -14.43 20.56 25.86
N HIS A 13 -13.44 21.43 26.07
CA HIS A 13 -12.72 22.06 24.98
C HIS A 13 -11.55 21.15 24.58
N LEU A 14 -11.77 20.29 23.59
CA LEU A 14 -10.69 19.62 22.88
C LEU A 14 -10.58 20.30 21.50
N PRO A 15 -9.77 21.36 21.37
CA PRO A 15 -9.58 21.98 20.07
C PRO A 15 -8.63 21.09 19.27
N SER A 16 -9.17 20.26 18.37
CA SER A 16 -8.50 19.99 17.10
C SER A 16 -9.43 19.31 16.08
N PRO A 17 -9.36 19.70 14.79
CA PRO A 17 -8.49 20.75 14.29
C PRO A 17 -9.09 22.13 14.58
N VAL A 18 -8.26 23.00 15.16
CA VAL A 18 -8.38 24.44 14.97
C VAL A 18 -8.17 24.67 13.47
N ILE A 19 -9.23 24.47 12.69
CA ILE A 19 -9.34 25.07 11.37
C ILE A 19 -9.91 26.45 11.65
N GLY A 20 -9.02 27.43 11.81
CA GLY A 20 -9.46 28.82 11.75
C GLY A 20 -10.09 29.07 10.37
N PRO A 21 -11.18 29.84 10.27
CA PRO A 21 -11.84 30.13 9.00
C PRO A 21 -10.99 30.94 7.99
N SER A 22 -9.69 31.18 8.25
CA SER A 22 -8.84 32.09 7.49
C SER A 22 -7.74 31.45 6.64
N ASP A 23 -7.54 30.14 6.66
CA ASP A 23 -6.53 29.52 5.78
C ASP A 23 -7.17 29.18 4.43
N ALA A 24 -7.27 30.19 3.56
CA ALA A 24 -7.66 30.07 2.15
C ALA A 24 -6.62 29.30 1.29
N VAL A 25 -5.91 28.34 1.90
CA VAL A 25 -5.21 27.29 1.18
C VAL A 25 -6.27 26.27 0.78
N LYS A 26 -6.39 25.97 -0.52
CA LYS A 26 -7.30 24.94 -1.02
C LYS A 26 -7.06 23.66 -0.21
N MET A 27 -8.02 23.29 0.65
CA MET A 27 -7.82 22.17 1.57
C MET A 27 -7.54 20.90 0.77
N CYS A 28 -6.58 20.11 1.25
CA CYS A 28 -6.31 18.79 0.73
C CYS A 28 -7.60 17.96 0.73
N LYS A 29 -7.84 17.25 -0.37
CA LYS A 29 -8.91 16.27 -0.53
C LYS A 29 -8.46 14.93 0.04
N PHE A 30 -9.38 14.13 0.55
CA PHE A 30 -9.08 12.83 1.14
C PHE A 30 -9.82 11.73 0.38
N ILE A 31 -9.06 10.77 -0.14
CA ILE A 31 -9.60 9.54 -0.74
C ILE A 31 -9.25 8.39 0.20
N VAL A 32 -10.25 7.87 0.90
CA VAL A 32 -10.09 6.79 1.85
C VAL A 32 -10.44 5.47 1.18
N VAL A 33 -9.51 4.52 1.19
CA VAL A 33 -9.68 3.16 0.67
C VAL A 33 -9.77 2.19 1.83
N THR A 34 -10.90 1.50 1.93
CA THR A 34 -11.14 0.44 2.93
C THR A 34 -11.32 -0.91 2.23
N GLY A 35 -11.20 -2.01 2.97
CA GLY A 35 -11.42 -3.36 2.46
C GLY A 35 -12.44 -4.12 3.28
N GLY A 36 -13.17 -5.01 2.65
CA GLY A 36 -14.13 -5.87 3.34
C GLY A 36 -14.15 -7.28 2.74
N VAL A 37 -14.97 -8.17 3.31
CA VAL A 37 -15.03 -9.61 2.98
C VAL A 37 -13.78 -10.39 3.43
N CYS A 38 -12.60 -10.05 2.94
CA CYS A 38 -11.33 -10.69 3.34
C CYS A 38 -10.14 -9.73 3.21
N SER A 39 -9.03 -10.10 3.86
CA SER A 39 -7.73 -9.45 3.68
C SER A 39 -7.14 -9.76 2.30
N SER A 40 -6.08 -9.03 1.92
CA SER A 40 -5.30 -9.26 0.70
C SER A 40 -6.07 -9.13 -0.63
N LEU A 41 -7.17 -8.36 -0.65
CA LEU A 41 -7.91 -8.05 -1.88
C LEU A 41 -7.21 -7.07 -2.83
N GLY A 42 -6.04 -6.54 -2.48
CA GLY A 42 -5.33 -5.54 -3.29
C GLY A 42 -5.78 -4.10 -3.01
N LYS A 43 -6.01 -3.76 -1.74
CA LYS A 43 -6.25 -2.37 -1.30
C LYS A 43 -5.06 -1.47 -1.68
N GLY A 44 -3.83 -1.86 -1.32
CA GLY A 44 -2.61 -1.13 -1.66
C GLY A 44 -2.43 -0.94 -3.16
N VAL A 45 -2.77 -1.95 -3.96
CA VAL A 45 -2.76 -1.85 -5.43
C VAL A 45 -3.82 -0.86 -5.93
N THR A 46 -5.02 -0.88 -5.37
CA THR A 46 -6.10 0.07 -5.71
C THR A 46 -5.69 1.50 -5.38
N VAL A 47 -5.10 1.72 -4.21
CA VAL A 47 -4.56 3.02 -3.77
C VAL A 47 -3.47 3.49 -4.71
N SER A 48 -2.50 2.63 -4.99
CA SER A 48 -1.34 2.90 -5.86
C SER A 48 -1.77 3.26 -7.28
N ALA A 49 -2.64 2.45 -7.90
CA ALA A 49 -3.13 2.68 -9.25
C ALA A 49 -3.98 3.97 -9.34
N THR A 50 -4.85 4.21 -8.36
CA THR A 50 -5.66 5.44 -8.33
C THR A 50 -4.78 6.67 -8.16
N GLY A 51 -3.82 6.63 -7.23
CA GLY A 51 -2.87 7.72 -7.00
C GLY A 51 -1.98 8.00 -8.22
N ALA A 52 -1.50 6.96 -8.90
CA ALA A 52 -0.72 7.09 -10.13
C ALA A 52 -1.52 7.76 -11.26
N LEU A 53 -2.79 7.39 -11.44
CA LEU A 53 -3.66 8.02 -12.43
C LEU A 53 -3.97 9.49 -12.08
N LEU A 54 -4.14 9.81 -10.80
CA LEU A 54 -4.32 11.20 -10.34
C LEU A 54 -3.04 12.03 -10.53
N ARG A 55 -1.86 11.44 -10.32
CA ARG A 55 -0.57 12.06 -10.66
C ARG A 55 -0.47 12.33 -12.16
N ALA A 56 -0.82 11.35 -13.00
CA ALA A 56 -0.89 11.52 -14.44
C ALA A 56 -1.89 12.60 -14.87
N ALA A 57 -2.96 12.81 -14.11
CA ALA A 57 -3.95 13.88 -14.31
C ALA A 57 -3.51 15.26 -13.78
N GLY A 58 -2.28 15.43 -13.29
CA GLY A 58 -1.74 16.73 -12.88
C GLY A 58 -2.03 17.14 -11.44
N TYR A 59 -2.40 16.19 -10.57
CA TYR A 59 -2.58 16.45 -9.14
C TYR A 59 -1.36 16.06 -8.32
N ARG A 60 -1.10 16.82 -7.25
CA ARG A 60 -0.13 16.43 -6.23
C ARG A 60 -0.80 15.48 -5.25
N VAL A 61 -0.27 14.26 -5.17
CA VAL A 61 -0.84 13.17 -4.38
C VAL A 61 0.15 12.76 -3.30
N CYS A 62 -0.34 12.40 -2.12
CA CYS A 62 0.43 11.66 -1.13
C CYS A 62 -0.34 10.40 -0.70
N GLY A 63 0.36 9.45 -0.06
CA GLY A 63 -0.21 8.22 0.47
C GLY A 63 -0.02 8.11 1.98
N ILE A 64 -1.04 7.66 2.69
CA ILE A 64 -0.99 7.27 4.10
C ILE A 64 -1.47 5.84 4.21
N LYS A 65 -0.69 4.99 4.88
CA LYS A 65 -1.11 3.63 5.28
C LYS A 65 -1.45 3.64 6.76
N ILE A 66 -2.63 3.14 7.09
CA ILE A 66 -3.05 2.89 8.47
C ILE A 66 -3.03 1.39 8.70
N ASP A 67 -2.13 0.92 9.56
CA ASP A 67 -2.03 -0.48 9.94
C ASP A 67 -2.58 -0.71 11.34
N PRO A 68 -3.59 -1.58 11.49
CA PRO A 68 -4.23 -1.81 12.78
C PRO A 68 -3.42 -2.69 13.74
N TYR A 69 -2.24 -3.19 13.33
CA TYR A 69 -1.37 -3.97 14.21
C TYR A 69 -0.75 -3.14 15.35
N ILE A 70 -0.41 -3.81 16.45
CA ILE A 70 0.09 -3.18 17.69
C ILE A 70 1.56 -2.78 17.58
N ASN A 71 2.34 -3.40 16.70
CA ASN A 71 3.74 -3.03 16.47
C ASN A 71 3.86 -1.54 16.16
N VAL A 72 4.93 -0.90 16.65
CA VAL A 72 5.19 0.52 16.38
C VAL A 72 5.56 0.70 14.91
N ASP A 73 6.36 -0.20 14.37
CA ASP A 73 6.84 -0.25 13.00
C ASP A 73 6.92 -1.71 12.51
N ALA A 74 7.28 -1.89 11.24
CA ALA A 74 7.42 -3.22 10.65
C ALA A 74 8.77 -3.88 10.94
N GLY A 75 9.75 -3.15 11.51
CA GLY A 75 11.15 -3.58 11.61
C GLY A 75 11.37 -4.86 12.44
N LEU A 76 10.48 -5.13 13.40
CA LEU A 76 10.52 -6.34 14.23
C LEU A 76 9.58 -7.45 13.75
N MET A 77 8.94 -7.29 12.58
CA MET A 77 8.06 -8.30 12.01
C MET A 77 8.85 -9.27 11.15
N SER A 78 8.44 -10.55 11.15
CA SER A 78 9.07 -11.55 10.31
C SER A 78 8.71 -11.32 8.84
N PRO A 79 9.69 -11.27 7.92
CA PRO A 79 9.40 -11.15 6.49
C PRO A 79 8.56 -12.28 5.91
N HIS A 80 8.50 -13.42 6.60
CA HIS A 80 7.64 -14.55 6.22
C HIS A 80 6.16 -14.32 6.50
N GLU A 81 5.83 -13.51 7.51
CA GLU A 81 4.46 -13.33 7.99
C GLU A 81 3.81 -12.09 7.38
N HIS A 82 4.59 -11.03 7.19
CA HIS A 82 4.08 -9.72 6.79
C HIS A 82 4.66 -9.20 5.46
N GLY A 83 5.44 -10.02 4.75
CA GLY A 83 6.21 -9.58 3.58
C GLY A 83 7.42 -8.74 3.97
N GLU A 84 8.09 -8.16 2.97
CA GLU A 84 9.27 -7.34 3.23
C GLU A 84 9.00 -6.12 4.12
N VAL A 85 10.01 -5.70 4.87
CA VAL A 85 10.04 -4.39 5.52
C VAL A 85 10.55 -3.39 4.49
N PHE A 86 9.74 -2.39 4.15
CA PHE A 86 10.18 -1.31 3.27
C PHE A 86 10.87 -0.22 4.09
N VAL A 87 11.99 0.29 3.59
CA VAL A 87 12.76 1.35 4.27
C VAL A 87 12.68 2.62 3.46
N LEU A 88 12.13 3.67 4.07
CA LEU A 88 11.94 4.99 3.46
C LEU A 88 13.24 5.81 3.48
N GLU A 89 13.28 6.91 2.71
CA GLU A 89 14.45 7.81 2.61
C GLU A 89 14.88 8.37 3.98
N ASP A 90 13.93 8.61 4.89
CA ASP A 90 14.20 9.09 6.25
C ASP A 90 14.62 7.97 7.22
N GLY A 91 14.83 6.74 6.74
CA GLY A 91 15.18 5.56 7.54
C GLY A 91 14.01 4.95 8.30
N GLY A 92 12.76 5.33 8.00
CA GLY A 92 11.57 4.70 8.57
C GLY A 92 11.36 3.28 8.05
N GLU A 93 11.25 2.31 8.94
CA GLU A 93 10.88 0.93 8.65
C GLU A 93 9.35 0.80 8.64
N VAL A 94 8.77 0.47 7.49
CA VAL A 94 7.33 0.53 7.27
C VAL A 94 6.81 -0.68 6.50
N ASP A 95 5.49 -0.81 6.45
CA ASP A 95 4.80 -1.81 5.64
C ASP A 95 5.16 -1.72 4.15
N LEU A 96 5.13 -2.86 3.45
CA LEU A 96 5.49 -2.97 2.04
C LEU A 96 4.63 -2.12 1.11
N ASP A 97 3.38 -1.81 1.50
CA ASP A 97 2.48 -1.02 0.66
C ASP A 97 2.98 0.40 0.44
N LEU A 98 3.76 0.97 1.37
CA LEU A 98 4.36 2.28 1.14
C LEU A 98 5.36 2.27 -0.01
N GLY A 99 6.06 1.15 -0.23
CA GLY A 99 6.90 0.96 -1.41
C GLY A 99 6.08 0.94 -2.70
N ASN A 100 4.87 0.37 -2.67
CA ASN A 100 3.95 0.43 -3.81
C ASN A 100 3.55 1.87 -4.12
N TYR A 101 3.27 2.66 -3.09
CA TYR A 101 2.90 4.06 -3.26
C TYR A 101 4.03 4.87 -3.89
N GLU A 102 5.28 4.73 -3.40
CA GLU A 102 6.43 5.43 -3.97
C GLU A 102 6.67 5.04 -5.44
N ARG A 103 6.67 3.73 -5.73
CA ARG A 103 6.86 3.19 -7.09
C ARG A 103 5.83 3.72 -8.09
N TRP A 104 4.56 3.69 -7.70
CA TRP A 104 3.45 3.99 -8.60
C TRP A 104 3.14 5.47 -8.72
N MET A 105 3.11 6.19 -7.59
CA MET A 105 2.78 7.61 -7.56
C MET A 105 4.00 8.49 -7.88
N SER A 106 5.21 7.91 -7.91
CA SER A 106 6.47 8.65 -8.09
C SER A 106 6.61 9.77 -7.06
N ILE A 107 6.46 9.39 -5.78
CA ILE A 107 6.52 10.27 -4.61
C ILE A 107 7.53 9.74 -3.60
N ARG A 108 7.90 10.58 -2.62
CA ARG A 108 8.76 10.18 -1.50
C ARG A 108 7.99 10.30 -0.20
N LEU A 109 7.87 9.19 0.50
CA LEU A 109 7.19 9.10 1.78
C LEU A 109 8.23 9.13 2.91
N GLN A 110 7.74 9.37 4.11
CA GLN A 110 8.50 9.41 5.37
C GLN A 110 7.79 8.55 6.40
N ARG A 111 8.48 8.17 7.48
CA ARG A 111 7.96 7.29 8.55
C ARG A 111 6.56 7.66 9.07
N ASP A 112 6.22 8.94 9.05
CA ASP A 112 4.94 9.46 9.52
C ASP A 112 3.77 9.02 8.63
N HIS A 113 4.01 8.70 7.35
CA HIS A 113 2.98 8.24 6.41
C HIS A 113 2.47 6.82 6.73
N ASN A 114 3.13 6.12 7.65
CA ASN A 114 2.66 4.86 8.21
C ASN A 114 2.15 5.09 9.65
N ILE A 115 0.83 4.99 9.83
CA ILE A 115 0.15 5.10 11.13
C ILE A 115 -0.11 3.69 11.63
N THR A 116 0.32 3.38 12.85
CA THR A 116 0.08 2.07 13.48
C THR A 116 -0.65 2.23 14.80
N THR A 117 -1.38 1.19 15.24
CA THR A 117 -1.99 1.18 16.58
C THR A 117 -0.93 1.43 17.67
N GLY A 118 0.26 0.84 17.52
CA GLY A 118 1.40 1.02 18.43
C GLY A 118 1.86 2.47 18.53
N LYS A 119 2.08 3.16 17.38
CA LYS A 119 2.50 4.57 17.34
C LYS A 119 1.49 5.49 18.03
N VAL A 120 0.20 5.30 17.74
CA VAL A 120 -0.86 6.14 18.29
C VAL A 120 -0.98 5.94 19.81
N PHE A 121 -1.02 4.70 20.29
CA PHE A 121 -1.08 4.44 21.73
C PHE A 121 0.18 4.91 22.46
N SER A 122 1.37 4.68 21.90
CA SER A 122 2.63 5.15 22.48
C SER A 122 2.60 6.68 22.68
N THR A 123 2.16 7.41 21.65
CA THR A 123 2.03 8.87 21.69
C THR A 123 1.04 9.33 22.76
N LEU A 124 -0.15 8.72 22.82
CA LEU A 124 -1.16 9.07 23.82
C LEU A 124 -0.70 8.78 25.25
N ILE A 125 -0.09 7.62 25.48
CA ILE A 125 0.42 7.22 26.79
C ILE A 125 1.52 8.18 27.23
N GLN A 126 2.43 8.57 26.33
CA GLN A 126 3.48 9.53 26.63
C GLN A 126 2.90 10.91 26.98
N LYS A 127 1.94 11.42 26.18
CA LYS A 127 1.24 12.69 26.46
C LYS A 127 0.53 12.66 27.81
N GLU A 128 -0.07 11.53 28.17
CA GLU A 128 -0.74 11.35 29.46
C GLU A 128 0.24 11.36 30.62
N ARG A 129 1.35 10.61 30.53
CA ARG A 129 2.39 10.58 31.57
C ARG A 129 3.03 11.95 31.81
N GLN A 130 3.09 12.80 30.78
CA GLN A 130 3.57 14.18 30.84
C GLN A 130 2.53 15.18 31.40
N GLY A 131 1.30 14.72 31.69
CA GLY A 131 0.23 15.57 32.22
C GLY A 131 -0.54 16.34 31.15
N GLY A 132 -0.39 16.00 29.86
CA GLY A 132 -1.01 16.70 28.73
C GLY A 132 -2.55 16.70 28.73
N PHE A 133 -3.18 15.77 29.47
CA PHE A 133 -4.64 15.69 29.62
C PHE A 133 -5.18 16.28 30.93
N LEU A 134 -4.35 17.02 31.68
CA LEU A 134 -4.77 17.75 32.89
C LEU A 134 -5.41 16.85 33.95
N GLY A 135 -4.91 15.61 34.07
CA GLY A 135 -5.43 14.61 35.02
C GLY A 135 -6.77 13.98 34.64
N LYS A 136 -7.32 14.24 33.44
CA LYS A 136 -8.57 13.65 32.95
C LYS A 136 -8.34 12.27 32.33
N THR A 137 -9.41 11.48 32.28
CA THR A 137 -9.40 10.14 31.67
C THR A 137 -9.11 10.21 30.17
N VAL A 138 -8.12 9.44 29.73
CA VAL A 138 -7.82 9.22 28.31
C VAL A 138 -8.63 8.04 27.80
N GLN A 139 -9.21 8.17 26.61
CA GLN A 139 -10.18 7.25 26.02
C GLN A 139 -9.93 7.10 24.52
N ILE A 140 -10.39 6.01 23.91
CA ILE A 140 -10.32 5.81 22.45
C ILE A 140 -11.05 6.96 21.73
N VAL A 141 -12.28 7.25 22.14
CA VAL A 141 -13.02 8.43 21.67
C VAL A 141 -13.08 9.43 22.81
N PRO A 142 -12.61 10.68 22.64
CA PRO A 142 -12.08 11.27 21.41
C PRO A 142 -10.55 11.19 21.25
N HIS A 143 -9.78 10.74 22.25
CA HIS A 143 -8.33 11.00 22.26
C HIS A 143 -7.56 10.24 21.17
N PHE A 144 -7.80 8.94 21.00
CA PHE A 144 -7.18 8.14 19.92
C PHE A 144 -7.63 8.64 18.55
N THR A 145 -8.93 8.88 18.41
CA THR A 145 -9.48 9.28 17.11
C THR A 145 -9.06 10.69 16.73
N ASN A 146 -8.90 11.60 17.68
CA ASN A 146 -8.30 12.91 17.46
C ASN A 146 -6.82 12.80 17.08
N GLU A 147 -6.03 11.97 17.78
CA GLU A 147 -4.61 11.79 17.44
C GLU A 147 -4.42 11.35 15.98
N VAL A 148 -5.24 10.39 15.52
CA VAL A 148 -5.22 9.93 14.12
C VAL A 148 -5.61 11.03 13.15
N VAL A 149 -6.72 11.75 13.42
CA VAL A 149 -7.20 12.83 12.55
C VAL A 149 -6.19 13.98 12.48
N ASP A 150 -5.63 14.38 13.61
CA ASP A 150 -4.61 15.43 13.71
C ASP A 150 -3.35 15.04 12.94
N HIS A 151 -2.92 13.78 13.05
CA HIS A 151 -1.79 13.26 12.30
C HIS A 151 -2.02 13.33 10.79
N ILE A 152 -3.21 12.94 10.31
CA ILE A 152 -3.60 13.04 8.90
C ILE A 152 -3.58 14.50 8.41
N PHE A 153 -4.13 15.45 9.19
CA PHE A 153 -4.10 16.87 8.83
C PHE A 153 -2.69 17.47 8.84
N ASN A 154 -1.84 17.05 9.77
CA ASN A 154 -0.47 17.52 9.82
C ASN A 154 0.32 17.05 8.59
N LEU A 155 0.13 15.79 8.19
CA LEU A 155 0.75 15.24 6.99
C LEU A 155 0.26 15.92 5.71
N SER A 156 -1.03 16.22 5.60
CA SER A 156 -1.59 16.88 4.40
C SER A 156 -1.10 18.33 4.20
N ARG A 157 -0.42 18.90 5.20
CA ARG A 157 0.23 20.22 5.13
C ARG A 157 1.73 20.13 4.84
N LYS A 158 2.35 18.96 5.03
CA LYS A 158 3.77 18.75 4.74
C LYS A 158 3.98 18.56 3.24
N THR A 159 5.10 19.05 2.73
CA THR A 159 5.50 18.83 1.33
C THR A 159 5.97 17.38 1.18
N VAL A 160 5.34 16.62 0.29
CA VAL A 160 5.63 15.19 0.05
C VAL A 160 6.35 14.97 -1.28
N CYS A 161 6.16 15.88 -2.24
CA CYS A 161 6.84 15.85 -3.53
C CYS A 161 7.97 16.88 -3.52
N SER A 162 9.18 16.48 -3.93
CA SER A 162 10.35 17.35 -4.01
C SER A 162 10.05 18.62 -4.83
N GLY A 163 9.97 19.77 -4.15
CA GLY A 163 9.81 21.09 -4.76
C GLY A 163 8.38 21.54 -5.05
N GLU A 164 7.35 20.73 -4.75
CA GLU A 164 5.98 20.97 -5.24
C GLU A 164 4.95 21.23 -4.13
N GLY A 165 5.31 21.83 -2.99
CA GLY A 165 4.36 22.24 -1.94
C GLY A 165 3.50 21.10 -1.33
N PRO A 166 2.44 21.43 -0.56
CA PRO A 166 1.60 20.42 0.08
C PRO A 166 0.76 19.63 -0.93
N PRO A 167 0.40 18.37 -0.61
CA PRO A 167 -0.46 17.55 -1.44
C PRO A 167 -1.86 18.15 -1.59
N GLU A 168 -2.48 17.92 -2.74
CA GLU A 168 -3.86 18.32 -3.02
C GLU A 168 -4.83 17.17 -2.77
N ILE A 169 -4.34 15.94 -2.88
CA ILE A 169 -5.08 14.72 -2.63
C ILE A 169 -4.24 13.82 -1.72
N CYS A 170 -4.81 13.43 -0.59
CA CYS A 170 -4.25 12.44 0.31
C CYS A 170 -5.01 11.13 0.13
N MET A 171 -4.32 10.13 -0.42
CA MET A 171 -4.79 8.76 -0.45
C MET A 171 -4.57 8.14 0.93
N ILE A 172 -5.61 7.57 1.53
CA ILE A 172 -5.51 6.92 2.84
C ILE A 172 -5.97 5.49 2.69
N GLU A 173 -5.10 4.52 2.94
CA GLU A 173 -5.47 3.12 3.04
C GLU A 173 -5.71 2.73 4.49
N LEU A 174 -6.86 2.12 4.78
CA LEU A 174 -7.08 1.39 6.02
C LEU A 174 -6.76 -0.09 5.83
N GLY A 175 -5.69 -0.55 6.47
CA GLY A 175 -5.31 -1.95 6.63
C GLY A 175 -6.37 -2.78 7.38
N GLY A 176 -6.18 -4.09 7.39
CA GLY A 176 -7.17 -5.03 7.95
C GLY A 176 -8.47 -5.12 7.12
N THR A 177 -9.51 -5.67 7.75
CA THR A 177 -10.85 -5.81 7.14
C THR A 177 -11.88 -5.03 7.96
N VAL A 178 -12.78 -4.33 7.28
CA VAL A 178 -13.95 -3.67 7.88
C VAL A 178 -14.79 -4.72 8.61
N GLY A 179 -14.99 -4.51 9.92
CA GLY A 179 -15.69 -5.44 10.81
C GLY A 179 -14.79 -6.00 11.91
N ASP A 180 -13.48 -6.04 11.68
CA ASP A 180 -12.50 -6.53 12.65
C ASP A 180 -12.37 -5.56 13.82
N MET A 181 -12.08 -6.10 15.01
CA MET A 181 -11.97 -5.31 16.24
C MET A 181 -10.82 -4.31 16.20
N GLU A 182 -9.70 -4.69 15.58
CA GLU A 182 -8.48 -3.90 15.45
C GLU A 182 -8.71 -2.61 14.63
N SER A 183 -9.59 -2.65 13.63
CA SER A 183 -9.85 -1.53 12.73
C SER A 183 -10.88 -0.53 13.28
N ARG A 184 -11.65 -0.88 14.33
CA ARG A 184 -12.79 -0.07 14.81
C ARG A 184 -12.41 1.36 15.19
N ALA A 185 -11.29 1.52 15.91
CA ALA A 185 -10.84 2.84 16.34
C ALA A 185 -10.47 3.74 15.13
N PHE A 186 -9.85 3.16 14.10
CA PHE A 186 -9.52 3.88 12.87
C PHE A 186 -10.74 4.18 12.00
N VAL A 187 -11.70 3.25 11.90
CA VAL A 187 -12.98 3.52 11.22
C VAL A 187 -13.69 4.71 11.87
N GLU A 188 -13.74 4.79 13.20
CA GLU A 188 -14.30 5.95 13.91
C GLU A 188 -13.50 7.23 13.68
N ALA A 189 -12.16 7.16 13.63
CA ALA A 189 -11.32 8.31 13.27
C ALA A 189 -11.61 8.82 11.85
N LEU A 190 -11.75 7.93 10.87
CA LEU A 190 -12.08 8.27 9.48
C LEU A 190 -13.52 8.81 9.35
N ARG A 191 -14.45 8.29 10.15
CA ARG A 191 -15.81 8.85 10.26
C ARG A 191 -15.79 10.27 10.81
N ARG A 192 -14.96 10.55 11.81
CA ARG A 192 -14.75 11.91 12.33
C ARG A 192 -14.10 12.82 11.29
N LEU A 193 -13.07 12.35 10.58
CA LEU A 193 -12.44 13.09 9.48
C LEU A 193 -13.51 13.53 8.47
N ARG A 194 -14.38 12.61 8.03
CA ARG A 194 -15.51 12.91 7.14
C ARG A 194 -16.48 13.97 7.69
N CYS A 195 -16.71 14.00 9.01
CA CYS A 195 -17.57 15.01 9.64
C CYS A 195 -16.91 16.39 9.76
N ILE A 196 -15.58 16.44 9.80
CA ILE A 196 -14.81 17.68 9.96
C ILE A 196 -14.62 18.38 8.61
N VAL A 197 -14.37 17.62 7.54
CA VAL A 197 -14.14 18.16 6.20
C VAL A 197 -15.44 18.31 5.40
N GLY A 198 -15.40 19.08 4.32
CA GLY A 198 -16.56 19.24 3.45
C GLY A 198 -16.95 17.95 2.72
N PRO A 199 -18.21 17.80 2.29
CA PRO A 199 -18.68 16.62 1.56
C PRO A 199 -17.98 16.42 0.20
N THR A 200 -17.35 17.46 -0.34
CA THR A 200 -16.56 17.47 -1.58
C THR A 200 -15.04 17.40 -1.31
N ASP A 201 -14.65 17.24 -0.03
CA ASP A 201 -13.26 17.06 0.40
C ASP A 201 -12.98 15.61 0.82
N PHE A 202 -13.99 14.72 0.77
CA PHE A 202 -13.89 13.34 1.21
C PHE A 202 -14.55 12.39 0.21
N CYS A 203 -13.84 11.33 -0.14
CA CYS A 203 -14.34 10.22 -0.96
C CYS A 203 -14.00 8.88 -0.31
N MET A 204 -14.99 8.03 -0.11
CA MET A 204 -14.82 6.67 0.41
C MET A 204 -14.88 5.65 -0.73
N MET A 205 -13.74 5.00 -1.02
CA MET A 205 -13.66 3.84 -1.90
C MET A 205 -13.63 2.57 -1.05
N HIS A 206 -14.54 1.63 -1.30
CA HIS A 206 -14.58 0.37 -0.57
C HIS A 206 -14.25 -0.81 -1.50
N THR A 207 -13.13 -1.47 -1.22
CA THR A 207 -12.67 -2.66 -1.93
C THR A 207 -13.37 -3.89 -1.37
N THR A 208 -13.95 -4.69 -2.25
CA THR A 208 -14.77 -5.86 -1.90
C THR A 208 -14.49 -7.01 -2.86
N TYR A 209 -15.08 -8.18 -2.61
CA TYR A 209 -14.86 -9.39 -3.39
C TYR A 209 -16.18 -10.00 -3.87
N LEU A 210 -16.21 -10.32 -5.16
CA LEU A 210 -17.29 -11.00 -5.86
C LEU A 210 -16.81 -12.41 -6.24
N PRO A 211 -16.99 -13.40 -5.36
CA PRO A 211 -16.59 -14.76 -5.67
C PRO A 211 -17.46 -15.33 -6.80
N VAL A 212 -16.82 -16.08 -7.69
CA VAL A 212 -17.49 -16.76 -8.80
C VAL A 212 -17.85 -18.19 -8.40
N PHE A 213 -19.15 -18.50 -8.34
CA PHE A 213 -19.67 -19.85 -8.08
C PHE A 213 -20.62 -20.28 -9.20
N GLY A 214 -20.37 -21.46 -9.77
CA GLY A 214 -21.17 -22.01 -10.87
C GLY A 214 -21.21 -21.09 -12.09
N GLY A 215 -20.11 -20.39 -12.39
CA GLY A 215 -20.03 -19.42 -13.50
C GLY A 215 -20.69 -18.06 -13.25
N SER A 216 -21.20 -17.81 -12.04
CA SER A 216 -21.89 -16.55 -11.70
C SER A 216 -21.24 -15.82 -10.53
N GLN A 217 -21.06 -14.51 -10.68
CA GLN A 217 -20.54 -13.63 -9.62
C GLN A 217 -21.58 -13.46 -8.51
N LYS A 218 -21.19 -13.72 -7.26
CA LYS A 218 -22.08 -13.57 -6.11
C LYS A 218 -21.88 -12.22 -5.44
N THR A 219 -22.97 -11.44 -5.38
CA THR A 219 -22.99 -10.07 -4.84
C THR A 219 -23.19 -9.98 -3.32
N LYS A 220 -23.57 -11.08 -2.67
CA LYS A 220 -23.95 -11.08 -1.25
C LYS A 220 -22.81 -10.69 -0.30
N PRO A 221 -21.57 -11.17 -0.49
CA PRO A 221 -20.45 -10.70 0.34
C PRO A 221 -20.28 -9.19 0.30
N THR A 222 -20.32 -8.58 -0.89
CA THR A 222 -20.26 -7.12 -1.05
C THR A 222 -21.41 -6.37 -0.38
N GLN A 223 -22.63 -6.90 -0.44
CA GLN A 223 -23.79 -6.30 0.25
C GLN A 223 -23.59 -6.25 1.76
N HIS A 224 -23.18 -7.37 2.36
CA HIS A 224 -22.95 -7.44 3.80
C HIS A 224 -21.76 -6.59 4.23
N SER A 225 -20.70 -6.56 3.41
CA SER A 225 -19.53 -5.71 3.61
C SER A 225 -19.91 -4.22 3.61
N THR A 226 -20.72 -3.80 2.64
CA THR A 226 -21.23 -2.43 2.58
C THR A 226 -22.11 -2.10 3.78
N GLN A 227 -22.98 -3.02 4.20
CA GLN A 227 -23.80 -2.85 5.39
C GLN A 227 -22.97 -2.74 6.68
N ALA A 228 -21.86 -3.49 6.78
CA ALA A 228 -20.94 -3.42 7.91
C ALA A 228 -20.20 -2.07 7.96
N LEU A 229 -19.78 -1.53 6.81
CA LEU A 229 -19.21 -0.19 6.75
C LEU A 229 -20.25 0.87 7.15
N LEU A 230 -21.48 0.71 6.68
CA LEU A 230 -22.59 1.62 6.94
C LEU A 230 -23.03 1.61 8.42
N SER A 231 -23.03 0.44 9.06
CA SER A 231 -23.35 0.33 10.49
C SER A 231 -22.33 1.05 11.39
N MET A 232 -21.11 1.27 10.88
CA MET A 232 -20.08 2.09 11.51
C MET A 232 -20.14 3.57 11.10
N GLY A 233 -21.18 3.99 10.37
CA GLY A 233 -21.44 5.38 10.01
C GLY A 233 -20.72 5.88 8.75
N LEU A 234 -20.15 4.97 7.94
CA LEU A 234 -19.49 5.30 6.68
C LEU A 234 -20.26 4.70 5.49
N GLN A 235 -20.67 5.55 4.56
CA GLN A 235 -21.27 5.12 3.29
C GLN A 235 -20.17 5.15 2.23
N PRO A 236 -19.94 4.06 1.46
CA PRO A 236 -19.05 4.12 0.32
C PRO A 236 -19.60 5.06 -0.75
N ASP A 237 -18.72 5.87 -1.31
CA ASP A 237 -18.98 6.68 -2.51
C ASP A 237 -18.72 5.86 -3.77
N MET A 238 -17.75 4.93 -3.72
CA MET A 238 -17.36 4.06 -4.82
C MET A 238 -17.10 2.63 -4.33
N LEU A 239 -17.36 1.64 -5.18
CA LEU A 239 -17.03 0.23 -4.93
C LEU A 239 -15.97 -0.26 -5.91
N ILE A 240 -14.95 -0.94 -5.38
CA ILE A 240 -13.93 -1.63 -6.18
C ILE A 240 -14.15 -3.13 -6.02
N CYS A 241 -14.74 -3.74 -7.03
CA CYS A 241 -15.18 -5.13 -7.00
C CYS A 241 -14.11 -6.07 -7.56
N ARG A 242 -13.35 -6.71 -6.65
CA ARG A 242 -12.40 -7.77 -6.99
C ARG A 242 -13.11 -9.04 -7.38
N SER A 243 -12.64 -9.73 -8.41
CA SER A 243 -13.19 -10.99 -8.89
C SER A 243 -12.17 -11.71 -9.77
N GLU A 244 -12.37 -12.99 -10.02
CA GLU A 244 -11.58 -13.75 -10.99
C GLU A 244 -11.93 -13.34 -12.43
N SER A 245 -13.15 -12.85 -12.67
CA SER A 245 -13.66 -12.50 -13.99
C SER A 245 -14.12 -11.04 -14.10
N PRO A 246 -14.22 -10.47 -15.32
CA PRO A 246 -14.77 -9.13 -15.53
C PRO A 246 -16.13 -8.92 -14.86
N LEU A 247 -16.35 -7.71 -14.31
CA LEU A 247 -17.62 -7.35 -13.68
C LEU A 247 -18.73 -7.32 -14.73
N VAL A 248 -19.76 -8.15 -14.54
CA VAL A 248 -20.89 -8.23 -15.46
C VAL A 248 -21.84 -7.03 -15.24
N PRO A 249 -22.40 -6.40 -16.30
CA PRO A 249 -23.29 -5.26 -16.16
C PRO A 249 -24.51 -5.50 -15.25
N GLU A 250 -25.14 -6.68 -15.34
CA GLU A 250 -26.27 -7.05 -14.47
C GLU A 250 -25.87 -7.09 -12.98
N VAL A 251 -24.68 -7.60 -12.69
CA VAL A 251 -24.11 -7.66 -11.33
C VAL A 251 -23.84 -6.25 -10.82
N ARG A 252 -23.33 -5.36 -11.67
CA ARG A 252 -23.13 -3.94 -11.35
C ARG A 252 -24.44 -3.24 -11.00
N GLU A 253 -25.49 -3.42 -11.80
CA GLU A 253 -26.82 -2.84 -11.53
C GLU A 253 -27.43 -3.38 -10.24
N LYS A 254 -27.29 -4.69 -10.00
CA LYS A 254 -27.74 -5.33 -8.76
C LYS A 254 -27.03 -4.76 -7.53
N LEU A 255 -25.72 -4.55 -7.60
CA LEU A 255 -24.95 -3.91 -6.54
C LEU A 255 -25.40 -2.47 -6.32
N SER A 256 -25.66 -1.72 -7.41
CA SER A 256 -26.15 -0.34 -7.33
C SER A 256 -27.44 -0.23 -6.51
N ASN A 257 -28.42 -1.09 -6.83
CA ASN A 257 -29.70 -1.14 -6.12
C ASN A 257 -29.60 -1.57 -4.65
N GLN A 258 -28.59 -2.37 -4.30
CA GLN A 258 -28.50 -3.01 -2.98
C GLN A 258 -27.49 -2.36 -2.04
N CYS A 259 -26.52 -1.61 -2.56
CA CYS A 259 -25.43 -1.01 -1.77
C CYS A 259 -25.55 0.51 -1.64
N GLY A 260 -26.50 1.14 -2.34
CA GLY A 260 -26.69 2.60 -2.31
C GLY A 260 -25.56 3.38 -3.00
N VAL A 261 -24.88 2.76 -3.95
CA VAL A 261 -23.80 3.35 -4.76
C VAL A 261 -24.26 3.37 -6.21
N LYS A 262 -24.05 4.46 -6.95
CA LYS A 262 -24.50 4.53 -8.35
C LYS A 262 -23.72 3.53 -9.20
N ALA A 263 -24.36 2.93 -10.21
CA ALA A 263 -23.70 1.98 -11.11
C ALA A 263 -22.40 2.53 -11.76
N CYS A 264 -22.36 3.83 -12.09
CA CYS A 264 -21.17 4.49 -12.64
C CYS A 264 -20.04 4.73 -11.62
N ASP A 265 -20.27 4.45 -10.34
CA ASP A 265 -19.30 4.52 -9.24
C ASP A 265 -18.91 3.10 -8.74
N ILE A 266 -19.24 2.05 -9.52
CA ILE A 266 -18.93 0.64 -9.23
C ILE A 266 -17.99 0.09 -10.30
N PHE A 267 -16.75 -0.15 -9.91
CA PHE A 267 -15.66 -0.52 -10.80
C PHE A 267 -15.29 -2.00 -10.70
N GLY A 268 -15.04 -2.63 -11.84
CA GLY A 268 -14.51 -3.99 -11.89
C GLY A 268 -13.00 -3.98 -11.68
N ALA A 269 -12.51 -4.87 -10.83
CA ALA A 269 -11.07 -5.09 -10.65
C ALA A 269 -10.78 -6.61 -10.75
N PRO A 270 -10.78 -7.19 -11.97
CA PRO A 270 -10.55 -8.63 -12.12
C PRO A 270 -9.10 -8.99 -11.81
N ASN A 271 -8.80 -10.29 -11.72
CA ASN A 271 -7.43 -10.77 -11.80
C ASN A 271 -6.78 -10.31 -13.13
N VAL A 272 -5.49 -10.02 -13.05
CA VAL A 272 -4.64 -9.52 -14.14
C VAL A 272 -3.33 -10.28 -14.12
N ASP A 273 -2.73 -10.50 -15.29
CA ASP A 273 -1.41 -11.14 -15.36
C ASP A 273 -0.27 -10.13 -15.15
N SER A 274 -0.56 -8.84 -15.28
CA SER A 274 0.38 -7.76 -15.03
C SER A 274 -0.31 -6.67 -14.21
N LEU A 275 0.36 -6.21 -13.15
CA LEU A 275 -0.18 -5.16 -12.29
C LEU A 275 -0.47 -3.87 -13.06
N TYR A 276 0.31 -3.56 -14.11
CA TYR A 276 0.12 -2.38 -14.96
C TYR A 276 -1.19 -2.39 -15.78
N GLU A 277 -1.92 -3.52 -15.83
CA GLU A 277 -3.27 -3.52 -16.41
C GLU A 277 -4.32 -2.82 -15.55
N ILE A 278 -4.11 -2.77 -14.24
CA ILE A 278 -5.05 -2.19 -13.29
C ILE A 278 -5.28 -0.69 -13.54
N PRO A 279 -4.25 0.17 -13.64
CA PRO A 279 -4.45 1.59 -13.96
C PRO A 279 -5.08 1.77 -15.34
N VAL A 280 -4.77 0.90 -16.31
CA VAL A 280 -5.39 0.93 -17.64
C VAL A 280 -6.89 0.65 -17.55
N ARG A 281 -7.29 -0.39 -16.80
CA ARG A 281 -8.71 -0.72 -16.58
C ARG A 281 -9.45 0.40 -15.86
N PHE A 282 -8.87 0.94 -14.78
CA PHE A 282 -9.46 2.05 -14.03
C PHE A 282 -9.62 3.31 -14.89
N SER A 283 -8.64 3.63 -15.73
CA SER A 283 -8.74 4.73 -16.69
C SER A 283 -9.85 4.48 -17.71
N ARG A 284 -9.96 3.27 -18.27
CA ARG A 284 -11.01 2.92 -19.25
C ARG A 284 -12.42 2.90 -18.64
N GLU A 285 -12.56 2.52 -17.37
CA GLU A 285 -13.84 2.59 -16.65
C GLU A 285 -14.18 4.00 -16.15
N GLY A 286 -13.28 4.98 -16.33
CA GLY A 286 -13.53 6.39 -16.02
C GLY A 286 -13.35 6.77 -14.55
N LEU A 287 -12.56 6.01 -13.79
CA LEU A 287 -12.38 6.22 -12.34
C LEU A 287 -11.94 7.65 -12.00
N VAL A 288 -11.00 8.20 -12.76
CA VAL A 288 -10.44 9.54 -12.52
C VAL A 288 -11.50 10.61 -12.73
N GLU A 289 -12.30 10.50 -13.77
CA GLU A 289 -13.40 11.42 -14.10
C GLU A 289 -14.46 11.41 -13.00
N ARG A 290 -14.77 10.22 -12.46
CA ARG A 290 -15.69 10.08 -11.32
C ARG A 290 -15.13 10.75 -10.06
N LEU A 291 -13.83 10.60 -9.79
CA LEU A 291 -13.17 11.24 -8.65
C LEU A 291 -13.11 12.77 -8.78
N ILE A 292 -12.78 13.28 -9.98
CA ILE A 292 -12.80 14.72 -10.29
C ILE A 292 -14.19 15.30 -10.03
N HIS A 293 -15.23 14.62 -10.52
CA HIS A 293 -16.61 15.04 -10.28
C HIS A 293 -16.99 14.98 -8.79
N LYS A 294 -16.68 13.88 -8.09
CA LYS A 294 -17.02 13.68 -6.67
C LYS A 294 -16.35 14.71 -5.75
N LEU A 295 -15.09 15.03 -6.00
CA LEU A 295 -14.27 15.91 -5.16
C LEU A 295 -14.25 17.38 -5.65
N GLN A 296 -14.99 17.68 -6.74
CA GLN A 296 -15.00 18.99 -7.40
C GLN A 296 -13.59 19.51 -7.68
N LEU A 297 -12.77 18.65 -8.28
CA LEU A 297 -11.40 19.00 -8.68
C LEU A 297 -11.43 19.83 -9.98
N ASP A 298 -10.46 20.74 -10.12
CA ASP A 298 -10.29 21.51 -11.35
C ASP A 298 -9.68 20.62 -12.42
N ILE A 299 -10.27 20.60 -13.62
CA ILE A 299 -9.72 19.86 -14.76
C ILE A 299 -8.38 20.48 -15.16
N ARG A 300 -7.36 19.62 -15.34
CA ARG A 300 -5.97 20.01 -15.64
C ARG A 300 -5.44 19.32 -16.88
N PRO A 301 -4.40 19.91 -17.51
CA PRO A 301 -3.61 19.17 -18.47
C PRO A 301 -2.89 18.00 -17.78
N PRO A 302 -2.68 16.88 -18.47
CA PRO A 302 -1.88 15.77 -17.95
C PRO A 302 -0.48 16.23 -17.52
N ALA A 303 0.04 15.64 -16.44
CA ALA A 303 1.40 15.91 -16.00
C ALA A 303 2.43 15.35 -17.00
N MET A 304 3.48 16.13 -17.23
CA MET A 304 4.66 15.66 -17.95
C MET A 304 5.56 14.89 -16.97
N GLN A 305 6.27 13.86 -17.45
CA GLN A 305 7.27 13.08 -16.68
C GLN A 305 6.73 12.12 -15.60
N VAL A 306 5.43 11.76 -15.67
CA VAL A 306 4.88 10.63 -14.90
C VAL A 306 4.27 9.60 -15.86
N PRO A 307 4.34 8.29 -15.54
CA PRO A 307 3.71 7.27 -16.37
C PRO A 307 2.20 7.52 -16.53
N ASN A 308 1.72 7.48 -17.76
CA ASN A 308 0.29 7.59 -18.07
C ASN A 308 -0.29 6.24 -18.53
N CYS A 309 -1.59 6.22 -18.79
CA CYS A 309 -2.30 5.01 -19.23
C CYS A 309 -1.63 4.32 -20.43
N SER A 310 -1.19 5.08 -21.43
CA SER A 310 -0.52 4.53 -22.62
C SER A 310 0.83 3.89 -22.30
N MET A 311 1.59 4.46 -21.37
CA MET A 311 2.84 3.85 -20.90
C MET A 311 2.58 2.54 -20.14
N TYR A 312 1.56 2.49 -19.29
CA TYR A 312 1.19 1.25 -18.61
C TYR A 312 0.72 0.14 -19.57
N GLU A 313 0.00 0.49 -20.65
CA GLU A 313 -0.32 -0.45 -21.72
C GLU A 313 0.94 -1.00 -22.40
N GLN A 314 1.92 -0.14 -22.66
CA GLN A 314 3.21 -0.54 -23.21
C GLN A 314 3.98 -1.47 -22.26
N TYR A 315 4.02 -1.16 -20.96
CA TYR A 315 4.68 -2.00 -19.96
C TYR A 315 4.06 -3.40 -19.92
N SER A 316 2.73 -3.49 -19.86
CA SER A 316 2.01 -4.76 -19.90
C SER A 316 2.29 -5.55 -21.18
N LYS A 317 2.34 -4.86 -22.34
CA LYS A 317 2.67 -5.48 -23.62
C LYS A 317 4.08 -6.08 -23.62
N ILE A 318 5.08 -5.33 -23.14
CA ILE A 318 6.47 -5.80 -23.08
C ILE A 318 6.57 -7.03 -22.17
N LEU A 319 5.99 -6.98 -20.97
CA LEU A 319 6.08 -8.09 -20.02
C LEU A 319 5.42 -9.38 -20.50
N ARG A 320 4.43 -9.29 -21.38
CA ARG A 320 3.72 -10.43 -21.96
C ARG A 320 4.28 -10.92 -23.28
N ASP A 321 5.26 -10.21 -23.84
CA ASP A 321 5.82 -10.58 -25.13
C ASP A 321 6.75 -11.79 -24.97
N MET A 322 6.24 -12.96 -25.40
CA MET A 322 6.99 -14.22 -25.36
C MET A 322 8.16 -14.26 -26.35
N SER A 323 8.25 -13.30 -27.27
CA SER A 323 9.38 -13.17 -28.20
C SER A 323 10.60 -12.48 -27.57
N ASN A 324 10.44 -11.86 -26.39
CA ASN A 324 11.56 -11.23 -25.68
C ASN A 324 12.67 -12.26 -25.35
N PRO A 325 13.94 -11.88 -25.52
CA PRO A 325 15.06 -12.74 -25.14
C PRO A 325 15.02 -13.08 -23.64
N VAL A 326 15.35 -14.32 -23.32
CA VAL A 326 15.30 -14.86 -21.96
C VAL A 326 16.66 -14.75 -21.30
N VAL A 327 16.70 -14.23 -20.06
CA VAL A 327 17.89 -14.21 -19.22
C VAL A 327 17.58 -14.96 -17.93
N ARG A 328 18.37 -15.99 -17.63
CA ARG A 328 18.20 -16.86 -16.46
C ARG A 328 18.98 -16.33 -15.27
N ILE A 329 18.30 -16.09 -14.16
CA ILE A 329 18.91 -15.59 -12.93
C ILE A 329 18.72 -16.60 -11.81
N ALA A 330 19.82 -17.08 -11.23
CA ALA A 330 19.79 -17.82 -9.98
C ALA A 330 19.53 -16.85 -8.82
N PHE A 331 18.34 -16.93 -8.22
CA PHE A 331 17.94 -16.12 -7.09
C PHE A 331 18.17 -16.91 -5.79
N VAL A 332 19.30 -16.67 -5.14
CA VAL A 332 19.74 -17.44 -3.96
C VAL A 332 19.42 -16.69 -2.68
N GLY A 333 18.30 -17.03 -2.03
CA GLY A 333 17.80 -16.30 -0.85
C GLY A 333 17.44 -17.20 0.32
N LYS A 334 17.17 -16.59 1.49
CA LYS A 334 16.73 -17.31 2.72
C LYS A 334 15.22 -17.58 2.75
N TYR A 335 14.47 -16.81 1.96
CA TYR A 335 13.01 -16.69 2.06
C TYR A 335 12.35 -16.97 0.70
N VAL A 336 12.93 -17.90 -0.07
CA VAL A 336 12.44 -18.23 -1.43
C VAL A 336 11.44 -19.39 -1.45
N ARG A 337 11.34 -20.15 -0.35
CA ARG A 337 10.35 -21.21 -0.18
C ARG A 337 9.04 -20.60 0.33
N GLY A 338 8.22 -20.09 -0.59
CA GLY A 338 6.86 -19.63 -0.29
C GLY A 338 6.32 -18.59 -1.27
N GLU A 339 4.99 -18.48 -1.33
CA GLU A 339 4.24 -17.38 -1.97
C GLU A 339 4.31 -16.09 -1.13
N GLY A 340 5.50 -15.72 -0.67
CA GLY A 340 5.71 -14.62 0.27
C GLY A 340 6.30 -13.38 -0.41
N ASP A 341 5.80 -12.21 -0.03
CA ASP A 341 6.27 -10.90 -0.52
C ASP A 341 7.60 -10.43 0.12
N ALA A 342 8.44 -11.36 0.58
CA ALA A 342 9.67 -11.09 1.33
C ALA A 342 10.79 -10.41 0.51
N TYR A 343 10.68 -10.46 -0.83
CA TYR A 343 11.60 -9.81 -1.77
C TYR A 343 10.87 -8.99 -2.82
N PHE A 344 9.67 -8.49 -2.49
CA PHE A 344 8.78 -7.87 -3.46
C PHE A 344 9.43 -6.67 -4.18
N SER A 345 10.10 -5.76 -3.46
CA SER A 345 10.76 -4.60 -4.06
C SER A 345 11.90 -4.98 -5.01
N VAL A 346 12.61 -6.08 -4.72
CA VAL A 346 13.65 -6.60 -5.61
C VAL A 346 13.02 -7.11 -6.90
N LEU A 347 11.97 -7.93 -6.79
CA LEU A 347 11.28 -8.47 -7.97
C LEU A 347 10.64 -7.37 -8.82
N GLN A 348 10.06 -6.33 -8.20
CA GLN A 348 9.56 -5.16 -8.92
C GLN A 348 10.68 -4.38 -9.62
N SER A 349 11.87 -4.27 -9.01
CA SER A 349 13.02 -3.63 -9.65
C SER A 349 13.49 -4.42 -10.87
N PHE A 350 13.48 -5.75 -10.79
CA PHE A 350 13.78 -6.62 -11.93
C PHE A 350 12.73 -6.53 -13.03
N GLU A 351 11.44 -6.42 -12.68
CA GLU A 351 10.36 -6.18 -13.63
C GLU A 351 10.56 -4.84 -14.38
N HIS A 352 11.00 -3.79 -13.70
CA HIS A 352 11.35 -2.52 -14.35
C HIS A 352 12.54 -2.67 -15.33
N CYS A 353 13.54 -3.50 -14.98
CA CYS A 353 14.63 -3.83 -15.90
C CYS A 353 14.14 -4.62 -17.12
N MET A 354 13.20 -5.56 -16.94
CA MET A 354 12.56 -6.30 -18.03
C MET A 354 11.87 -5.35 -19.02
N ILE A 355 11.13 -4.37 -18.50
CA ILE A 355 10.47 -3.35 -19.32
C ILE A 355 11.50 -2.51 -20.10
N SER A 356 12.51 -2.00 -19.40
CA SER A 356 13.52 -1.09 -19.98
C SER A 356 14.35 -1.76 -21.09
N LEU A 357 14.74 -3.03 -20.88
CA LEU A 357 15.59 -3.77 -21.80
C LEU A 357 14.81 -4.64 -22.79
N SER A 358 13.48 -4.73 -22.64
CA SER A 358 12.62 -5.65 -23.41
C SER A 358 13.12 -7.10 -23.34
N VAL A 359 13.43 -7.56 -22.12
CA VAL A 359 13.90 -8.93 -21.84
C VAL A 359 12.91 -9.65 -20.92
N ARG A 360 12.97 -10.98 -20.91
CA ARG A 360 12.24 -11.82 -19.97
C ARG A 360 13.21 -12.44 -18.97
N LEU A 361 12.96 -12.23 -17.68
CA LEU A 361 13.73 -12.92 -16.63
C LEU A 361 13.08 -14.27 -16.30
N ASP A 362 13.93 -15.29 -16.22
CA ASP A 362 13.57 -16.63 -15.77
C ASP A 362 14.33 -16.92 -14.47
N TYR A 363 13.61 -17.08 -13.37
CA TYR A 363 14.21 -17.17 -12.05
C TYR A 363 14.37 -18.62 -11.62
N LEU A 364 15.61 -19.02 -11.36
CA LEU A 364 15.90 -20.22 -10.58
C LEU A 364 15.95 -19.82 -9.10
N TYR A 365 14.83 -19.99 -8.40
CA TYR A 365 14.77 -19.76 -6.96
C TYR A 365 15.51 -20.87 -6.22
N VAL A 366 16.50 -20.48 -5.40
CA VAL A 366 17.31 -21.40 -4.62
C VAL A 366 17.27 -21.00 -3.15
N ASP A 367 16.81 -21.93 -2.30
CA ASP A 367 16.97 -21.75 -0.86
C ASP A 367 18.44 -21.95 -0.52
N SER A 368 19.04 -20.89 0.02
CA SER A 368 20.43 -20.90 0.44
C SER A 368 20.78 -22.10 1.34
N GLU A 369 19.88 -22.59 2.19
CA GLU A 369 20.19 -23.73 3.06
C GLU A 369 20.35 -25.05 2.29
N GLU A 370 19.74 -25.18 1.11
CA GLU A 370 19.86 -26.39 0.29
C GLU A 370 21.24 -26.55 -0.36
N LEU A 371 22.02 -25.47 -0.45
CA LEU A 371 23.38 -25.49 -1.01
C LEU A 371 24.41 -26.19 -0.11
N VAL A 372 24.03 -26.49 1.14
CA VAL A 372 24.86 -27.21 2.12
C VAL A 372 24.33 -28.65 2.36
N GLY A 373 23.18 -29.00 1.76
CA GLY A 373 22.49 -30.27 1.98
C GLY A 373 22.91 -31.41 1.04
N PRO A 374 22.28 -32.61 1.18
CA PRO A 374 22.59 -33.78 0.35
C PRO A 374 22.31 -33.58 -1.14
N ASN A 375 21.41 -32.66 -1.50
CA ASN A 375 21.07 -32.33 -2.89
C ASN A 375 21.91 -31.17 -3.47
N SER A 376 22.88 -30.66 -2.72
CA SER A 376 23.66 -29.46 -3.08
C SER A 376 24.31 -29.56 -4.45
N GLU A 377 24.89 -30.71 -4.81
CA GLU A 377 25.56 -30.90 -6.10
C GLU A 377 24.63 -30.74 -7.31
N GLN A 378 23.37 -31.17 -7.20
CA GLN A 378 22.40 -30.97 -8.29
C GLN A 378 22.04 -29.48 -8.42
N ILE A 379 21.81 -28.81 -7.29
CA ILE A 379 21.43 -27.39 -7.26
C ILE A 379 22.58 -26.52 -7.79
N ARG A 380 23.83 -26.83 -7.41
CA ARG A 380 25.02 -26.15 -7.92
C ARG A 380 25.11 -26.25 -9.43
N LYS A 381 24.87 -27.43 -10.02
CA LYS A 381 24.82 -27.60 -11.48
C LYS A 381 23.75 -26.72 -12.12
N SER A 382 22.54 -26.69 -11.56
CA SER A 382 21.48 -25.81 -12.07
C SER A 382 21.84 -24.33 -12.01
N ILE A 383 22.54 -23.89 -10.96
CA ILE A 383 23.04 -22.50 -10.85
C ILE A 383 24.05 -22.19 -11.95
N LEU A 384 24.93 -23.14 -12.30
CA LEU A 384 25.93 -22.94 -13.37
C LEU A 384 25.31 -22.83 -14.76
N GLU A 385 24.05 -23.23 -14.94
CA GLU A 385 23.29 -23.04 -16.20
C GLU A 385 22.61 -21.66 -16.30
N CYS A 386 22.73 -20.81 -15.27
CA CYS A 386 22.15 -19.47 -15.24
C CYS A 386 23.12 -18.42 -15.80
N ASP A 387 22.56 -17.34 -16.35
CA ASP A 387 23.32 -16.21 -16.93
C ASP A 387 23.83 -15.23 -15.86
N GLY A 388 23.27 -15.28 -14.66
CA GLY A 388 23.67 -14.46 -13.52
C GLY A 388 23.20 -15.02 -12.18
N ILE A 389 23.88 -14.62 -11.11
CA ILE A 389 23.56 -14.99 -9.73
C ILE A 389 23.19 -13.73 -8.96
N PHE A 390 22.03 -13.75 -8.32
CA PHE A 390 21.57 -12.69 -7.43
C PHE A 390 21.43 -13.22 -5.99
N VAL A 391 21.99 -12.48 -5.04
CA VAL A 391 21.87 -12.75 -3.60
C VAL A 391 21.27 -11.53 -2.90
N PRO A 392 20.03 -11.62 -2.37
CA PRO A 392 19.39 -10.51 -1.68
C PRO A 392 19.96 -10.29 -0.27
N GLY A 393 19.44 -9.26 0.41
CA GLY A 393 19.58 -9.14 1.85
C GLY A 393 18.88 -10.31 2.58
N GLY A 394 19.22 -10.52 3.85
CA GLY A 394 18.52 -11.49 4.68
C GLY A 394 18.88 -11.34 6.15
N PHE A 395 17.88 -11.19 7.01
CA PHE A 395 18.10 -10.95 8.43
C PHE A 395 18.55 -12.25 9.15
N GLY A 396 19.34 -12.11 10.21
CA GLY A 396 19.83 -13.22 11.04
C GLY A 396 20.94 -14.07 10.40
N GLY A 397 21.44 -15.07 11.13
CA GLY A 397 22.59 -15.91 10.73
C GLY A 397 22.28 -17.13 9.85
N ARG A 398 20.99 -17.46 9.66
CA ARG A 398 20.54 -18.63 8.89
C ARG A 398 20.95 -18.52 7.41
N GLY A 399 21.29 -19.63 6.74
CA GLY A 399 21.50 -19.69 5.28
C GLY A 399 22.75 -18.97 4.72
N VAL A 400 23.57 -18.34 5.55
CA VAL A 400 24.75 -17.58 5.10
C VAL A 400 25.78 -18.45 4.39
N GLU A 401 26.00 -19.68 4.87
CA GLU A 401 26.97 -20.61 4.28
C GLU A 401 26.60 -20.98 2.82
N GLY A 402 25.32 -21.17 2.54
CA GLY A 402 24.86 -21.41 1.18
C GLY A 402 25.04 -20.22 0.25
N MET A 403 24.81 -19.01 0.76
CA MET A 403 25.09 -17.78 0.00
C MET A 403 26.59 -17.64 -0.32
N ARG A 404 27.48 -18.05 0.60
CA ARG A 404 28.93 -18.10 0.35
C ARG A 404 29.29 -19.05 -0.79
N ILE A 405 28.65 -20.22 -0.84
CA ILE A 405 28.82 -21.18 -1.94
C ILE A 405 28.37 -20.56 -3.28
N ALA A 406 27.27 -19.81 -3.30
CA ALA A 406 26.84 -19.12 -4.52
C ALA A 406 27.86 -18.08 -5.01
N VAL A 407 28.50 -17.34 -4.10
CA VAL A 407 29.62 -16.43 -4.42
C VAL A 407 30.82 -17.20 -4.97
N GLU A 408 31.18 -18.32 -4.36
CA GLU A 408 32.28 -19.18 -4.82
C GLU A 408 32.03 -19.69 -6.24
N LEU A 409 30.83 -20.17 -6.54
CA LEU A 409 30.43 -20.60 -7.88
C LEU A 409 30.57 -19.45 -8.88
N ALA A 410 30.04 -18.27 -8.54
CA ALA A 410 30.10 -17.09 -9.40
C ALA A 410 31.55 -16.74 -9.76
N ARG A 411 32.44 -16.68 -8.75
CA ARG A 411 33.85 -16.32 -8.91
C ARG A 411 34.66 -17.36 -9.67
N THR A 412 34.44 -18.64 -9.39
CA THR A 412 35.23 -19.74 -9.99
C THR A 412 34.81 -20.06 -11.42
N HIS A 413 33.56 -19.76 -11.79
CA HIS A 413 33.02 -20.03 -13.13
C HIS A 413 32.78 -18.76 -13.96
N ASN A 414 33.19 -17.58 -13.47
CA ASN A 414 33.07 -16.29 -14.15
C ASN A 414 31.61 -15.93 -14.51
N ILE A 415 30.68 -16.19 -13.60
CA ILE A 415 29.26 -15.84 -13.74
C ILE A 415 29.02 -14.47 -13.08
N PRO A 416 28.32 -13.53 -13.75
CA PRO A 416 27.96 -12.24 -13.16
C PRO A 416 27.22 -12.39 -11.82
N TYR A 417 27.65 -11.61 -10.82
CA TYR A 417 27.11 -11.64 -9.47
C TYR A 417 26.59 -10.27 -9.06
N LEU A 418 25.39 -10.23 -8.48
CA LEU A 418 24.85 -9.05 -7.80
C LEU A 418 24.42 -9.42 -6.38
N GLY A 419 25.12 -8.88 -5.39
CA GLY A 419 24.80 -9.03 -3.98
C GLY A 419 24.26 -7.73 -3.40
N VAL A 420 23.12 -7.79 -2.70
CA VAL A 420 22.52 -6.63 -2.01
C VAL A 420 22.59 -6.84 -0.50
N CYS A 421 23.04 -5.81 0.22
CA CYS A 421 23.16 -5.83 1.69
C CYS A 421 23.96 -7.05 2.19
N LEU A 422 23.32 -8.06 2.76
CA LEU A 422 24.00 -9.30 3.18
C LEU A 422 24.71 -9.99 2.00
N GLY A 423 24.13 -10.00 0.80
CA GLY A 423 24.81 -10.55 -0.38
C GLY A 423 26.15 -9.85 -0.64
N MET A 424 26.18 -8.51 -0.54
CA MET A 424 27.42 -7.74 -0.68
C MET A 424 28.43 -8.04 0.44
N GLN A 425 27.97 -8.27 1.68
CA GLN A 425 28.86 -8.60 2.81
C GLN A 425 29.53 -9.97 2.66
N ILE A 426 28.90 -10.90 1.93
CA ILE A 426 29.39 -12.28 1.73
C ILE A 426 30.37 -12.36 0.55
N ALA A 427 30.28 -11.43 -0.41
CA ALA A 427 31.11 -11.37 -1.63
C ALA A 427 32.59 -11.07 -1.33
#